data_AF-A0A5K1IW81-F1
#
_entry.id   AF-A0A5K1IW81-F1
#
_cell.length_a   1.000
_cell.length_b   1.000
_cell.length_c   1.000
_cell.angle_alpha   90.00
_cell.angle_beta   90.00
_cell.angle_gamma   90.00
#
_symmetry.space_group_name_H-M   'P 1'
#
loop_
_entity.id
_entity.type
_entity.pdbx_description
1 polymer ?
#
loop_
_entity_poly.entity_id
_entity_poly.type
_entity_poly.pdbx_seq_one_letter_code
_entity_poly.pdbx_strand_id
1 'polypeptide(L)' 'MDISNQIKTRREAMGLSQEQLAEKLYVSRQTISN' A
#
# COMPACT_ATOMS: atom_id res chain seq x y z
N MET A 1 8.38 7.50 -12.97
CA MET A 1 8.60 6.38 -12.04
C MET A 1 7.29 6.16 -11.31
N ASP A 2 6.57 5.09 -11.61
CA ASP A 2 5.22 4.89 -11.07
C ASP A 2 5.31 4.19 -9.70
N ILE A 3 5.54 5.00 -8.67
CA ILE A 3 5.67 4.53 -7.27
C ILE A 3 4.36 3.88 -6.81
N SER A 4 3.21 4.43 -7.22
CA SER A 4 1.88 3.90 -6.88
C SER A 4 1.71 2.47 -7.40
N ASN A 5 2.15 2.19 -8.64
CA ASN A 5 2.17 0.82 -9.17
C ASN A 5 3.13 -0.09 -8.41
N GLN A 6 4.32 0.38 -8.01
CA GLN A 6 5.24 -0.43 -7.21
C GLN A 6 4.68 -0.78 -5.83
N ILE A 7 4.01 0.18 -5.17
CA ILE A 7 3.34 -0.05 -3.88
C ILE A 7 2.22 -1.08 -4.07
N LYS A 8 1.40 -0.93 -5.11
CA LYS A 8 0.33 -1.88 -5.44
C LYS A 8 0.87 -3.30 -5.66
N THR A 9 1.87 -3.47 -6.52
CA THR A 9 2.44 -4.79 -6.84
C THR A 9 3.04 -5.46 -5.60
N ARG A 10 3.81 -4.73 -4.79
CA ARG A 10 4.41 -5.29 -3.56
C ARG A 10 3.35 -5.66 -2.52
N ARG A 11 2.33 -4.81 -2.34
CA ARG A 11 1.20 -5.07 -1.44
C ARG A 11 0.46 -6.35 -1.84
N GLU A 12 0.16 -6.49 -3.14
CA GLU A 12 -0.54 -7.65 -3.69
C GLU A 12 0.31 -8.93 -3.59
N ALA A 13 1.62 -8.83 -3.86
CA ALA A 13 2.55 -9.95 -3.66
C ALA A 13 2.64 -10.43 -2.20
N MET A 14 2.37 -9.53 -1.24
CA MET A 14 2.29 -9.85 0.19
C MET A 14 0.88 -10.28 0.64
N GLY A 15 -0.12 -10.27 -0.25
CA GLY A 15 -1.50 -10.62 0.09
C GLY A 15 -2.20 -9.61 1.02
N LEU A 16 -1.72 -8.36 1.06
CA LEU A 16 -2.24 -7.34 1.97
C LEU A 16 -3.35 -6.50 1.33
N SER A 17 -4.34 -6.11 2.12
CA SER A 17 -5.25 -5.01 1.77
C SER A 17 -4.56 -3.65 1.92
N GLN A 18 -5.18 -2.59 1.42
CA GLN A 18 -4.67 -1.23 1.61
C GLN A 18 -4.72 -0.82 3.09
N GLU A 19 -5.79 -1.15 3.83
CA GLU A 19 -5.86 -0.94 5.28
C GLU A 19 -4.70 -1.64 6.00
N GLN A 20 -4.45 -2.91 5.70
CA GLN A 20 -3.40 -3.67 6.38
C GLN A 20 -1.99 -3.11 6.12
N LEU A 21 -1.74 -2.63 4.91
CA LEU A 21 -0.47 -1.97 4.60
C LEU A 21 -0.34 -0.63 5.33
N ALA A 22 -1.42 0.15 5.39
CA ALA A 22 -1.45 1.44 6.06
C ALA A 22 -1.19 1.30 7.57
N GLU A 23 -1.83 0.31 8.22
CA GLU A 23 -1.63 -0.01 9.64
C GLU A 23 -0.16 -0.38 9.93
N LYS A 24 0.44 -1.25 9.12
CA LYS A 24 1.85 -1.66 9.27
C LYS A 24 2.85 -0.53 9.10
N LEU A 25 2.51 0.48 8.29
CA LEU A 25 3.35 1.63 8.00
C LEU A 25 3.05 2.84 8.90
N TYR A 26 2.07 2.73 9.79
CA TYR A 26 1.61 3.83 10.65
C TYR A 26 1.20 5.07 9.85
N VAL A 27 0.56 4.86 8.71
CA VAL A 27 0.02 5.92 7.84
C VAL A 27 -1.48 5.74 7.63
N SER A 28 -2.13 6.75 7.06
CA SER A 28 -3.53 6.64 6.65
C SER A 28 -3.69 5.73 5.42
N ARG A 29 -4.85 5.06 5.28
CA ARG A 29 -5.19 4.32 4.06
C ARG A 29 -5.16 5.20 2.81
N GLN A 30 -5.52 6.49 2.94
CA GLN A 30 -5.45 7.48 1.85
C GLN A 30 -4.02 7.64 1.33
N THR A 31 -3.01 7.59 2.19
CA THR A 31 -1.59 7.65 1.79
C THR A 31 -1.18 6.49 0.88
N ILE A 32 -1.86 5.33 0.98
CA ILE A 32 -1.65 4.17 0.11
C ILE A 32 -2.50 4.25 -1.18
N SER A 33 -3.55 5.07 -1.17
CA SER A 33 -4.52 5.18 -2.26
C SER A 33 -4.27 6.38 -3.19
N ASN A 34 -3.58 7.42 -2.70
CA ASN A 34 -3.24 8.65 -3.42
C ASN A 34 -1.93 8.54 -4.20
#